data_AF-A0A5B8UGT1-F1
#
_entry.id   AF-A0A5B8UGT1-F1
#
_cell.length_a   1.000
_cell.length_b   1.000
_cell.length_c   1.000
_cell.angle_alpha   90.00
_cell.angle_beta   90.00
_cell.angle_gamma   90.00
#
_symmetry.space_group_name_H-M   'P 1'
#
loop_
_entity.id
_entity.type
_entity.pdbx_description
1 polymer ?
#
loop_
_entity_poly.entity_id
_entity_poly.type
_entity_poly.pdbx_seq_one_letter_code
_entity_poly.pdbx_strand_id
1 'polypeptide(L)'
;MKQLKSLIVCSICITAFALQSFAQGILPEVTIKAIRYKYLSAVGDKEASQPVKVAQRQVAEYDVKKAEFYEDDYDGYFVSFYIPEGKILATYDQDGKLLRTAEKFKNVMVPSVVRDAVAKRFPQWGITENVYLVNYNDGSGATKVYKLLLENGDKRLKVKTNEKGEFL
;
A
#
# COMPACT_ATOMS: atom_id res chain seq x y z
N MET A 1 38.14 -30.30 -44.85
CA MET A 1 36.86 -30.55 -44.15
C MET A 1 36.83 -30.07 -42.69
N LYS A 2 37.92 -30.11 -41.89
CA LYS A 2 37.92 -29.61 -40.50
C LYS A 2 37.69 -28.09 -40.38
N GLN A 3 38.31 -27.30 -41.26
CA GLN A 3 38.22 -25.82 -41.24
C GLN A 3 36.79 -25.31 -41.55
N LEU A 4 36.07 -25.99 -42.44
CA LEU A 4 34.68 -25.64 -42.79
C LEU A 4 33.72 -25.91 -41.64
N LYS A 5 33.93 -26.98 -40.87
CA LYS A 5 33.14 -27.28 -39.66
C LYS A 5 33.37 -26.24 -38.55
N SER A 6 34.61 -25.76 -38.39
CA SER A 6 34.95 -24.72 -37.41
C SER A 6 34.29 -23.37 -37.76
N LEU A 7 34.25 -23.01 -39.04
CA LEU A 7 33.64 -21.75 -39.49
C LEU A 7 32.12 -21.74 -39.25
N ILE A 8 31.45 -22.87 -39.48
CA ILE A 8 30.00 -23.02 -39.26
C ILE A 8 29.66 -22.91 -37.77
N VAL A 9 30.46 -23.52 -36.88
CA VAL A 9 30.26 -23.44 -35.43
C VAL A 9 30.44 -22.00 -34.92
N CYS A 10 31.46 -21.27 -35.38
CA CYS A 10 31.63 -19.86 -35.04
C CYS A 10 30.45 -18.99 -35.50
N SER A 11 29.92 -19.24 -36.71
CA SER A 11 28.79 -18.46 -37.23
C SER A 11 27.50 -18.68 -36.43
N ILE A 12 27.25 -19.92 -35.98
CA ILE A 12 26.08 -20.25 -35.14
C ILE A 12 26.18 -19.58 -33.76
N CYS A 13 27.38 -19.58 -33.14
CA CYS A 13 27.60 -18.92 -31.85
C CYS A 13 27.37 -17.41 -31.91
N ILE A 14 27.79 -16.74 -32.99
CA ILE A 14 27.58 -15.30 -33.15
C ILE A 14 26.09 -14.97 -33.31
N THR A 15 25.34 -15.78 -34.07
CA THR A 15 23.89 -15.59 -34.22
C THR A 15 23.11 -15.86 -32.94
N ALA A 16 23.53 -16.84 -32.12
CA ALA A 16 22.88 -17.14 -30.85
C ALA A 16 23.10 -16.03 -29.80
N PHE A 17 24.26 -15.38 -29.82
CA PHE A 17 24.56 -14.27 -28.91
C PHE A 17 23.78 -13.00 -29.25
N ALA A 18 23.59 -12.71 -30.54
CA ALA A 18 22.81 -11.55 -30.99
C ALA A 18 21.32 -11.62 -30.61
N LEU A 19 20.73 -12.83 -30.50
CA LEU A 19 19.33 -13.00 -30.11
C LEU A 19 19.08 -12.70 -28.61
N GLN A 20 20.08 -12.83 -27.74
CA GLN A 20 19.92 -12.53 -26.31
C GLN A 20 19.83 -11.03 -26.03
N SER A 21 20.38 -10.19 -26.91
CA SER A 21 20.40 -8.73 -26.75
C SER A 21 19.05 -8.06 -27.03
N PHE A 22 18.09 -8.75 -27.66
CA PHE A 22 16.75 -8.21 -27.97
C PHE A 22 15.69 -8.53 -26.91
N ALA A 23 16.07 -9.16 -25.78
CA ALA A 23 15.14 -9.52 -24.71
C ALA A 23 14.90 -8.40 -23.67
N GLN A 24 15.60 -7.26 -23.76
CA GLN A 24 15.33 -6.12 -22.89
C GLN A 24 14.13 -5.33 -23.42
N GLY A 25 12.94 -5.74 -22.99
CA GLY A 25 11.73 -4.94 -23.14
C GLY A 25 11.90 -3.58 -22.46
N ILE A 26 11.59 -2.50 -23.17
CA ILE A 26 11.47 -1.17 -22.60
C ILE A 26 10.33 -1.25 -21.57
N LEU A 27 10.67 -1.12 -20.29
CA LEU A 27 9.65 -0.92 -19.27
C LEU A 27 8.95 0.39 -19.61
N PRO A 28 7.60 0.43 -19.67
CA PRO A 28 6.90 1.67 -19.92
C PRO A 28 7.38 2.71 -18.89
N GLU A 29 7.68 3.91 -19.36
CA GLU A 29 8.03 5.02 -18.48
C GLU A 29 6.87 5.18 -17.50
N VAL A 30 7.09 4.80 -16.24
CA VAL A 30 6.15 5.11 -15.17
C VAL A 30 6.26 6.61 -15.02
N THR A 31 5.34 7.35 -15.65
CA THR A 31 5.15 8.76 -15.34
C THR A 31 4.73 8.82 -13.89
N ILE A 32 5.71 8.92 -12.98
CA ILE A 32 5.47 9.35 -11.62
C ILE A 32 5.11 10.82 -11.78
N LYS A 33 3.85 11.10 -12.16
CA LYS A 33 3.23 12.34 -11.74
C LYS A 33 3.52 12.38 -10.24
N ALA A 34 4.08 13.49 -9.75
CA ALA A 34 4.44 13.69 -8.34
C ALA A 34 3.18 13.69 -7.45
N ILE A 35 2.40 12.62 -7.52
CA ILE A 35 1.09 12.45 -6.93
C ILE A 35 1.37 12.01 -5.51
N ARG A 36 1.26 12.97 -4.59
CA ARG A 36 1.17 12.75 -3.14
C ARG A 36 2.14 11.67 -2.63
N TYR A 37 3.40 11.72 -3.07
CA TYR A 37 4.42 10.73 -2.68
C TYR A 37 4.59 10.67 -1.15
N LYS A 38 4.47 11.83 -0.47
CA LYS A 38 4.51 11.94 0.98
C LYS A 38 3.46 11.03 1.63
N TYR A 39 2.23 11.08 1.14
CA TYR A 39 1.14 10.24 1.61
C TYR A 39 1.43 8.76 1.41
N LEU A 40 1.69 8.34 0.17
CA LEU A 40 1.94 6.92 -0.14
C LEU A 40 3.15 6.36 0.60
N SER A 41 4.19 7.18 0.80
CA SER A 41 5.37 6.79 1.60
C SER A 41 5.05 6.63 3.09
N ALA A 42 4.18 7.49 3.63
CA ALA A 42 3.81 7.47 5.04
C ALA A 42 2.83 6.32 5.36
N VAL A 43 1.80 6.13 4.53
CA VAL A 43 0.81 5.06 4.75
C VAL A 43 1.28 3.70 4.27
N GLY A 44 2.26 3.68 3.36
CA GLY A 44 2.83 2.47 2.79
C GLY A 44 3.24 1.47 3.85
N ASP A 45 2.55 0.33 3.87
CA ASP A 45 2.92 -0.85 4.63
C ASP A 45 3.13 -1.98 3.62
N LYS A 46 4.33 -2.57 3.63
CA LYS A 46 4.71 -3.64 2.70
C LYS A 46 3.79 -4.85 2.86
N GLU A 47 3.32 -5.12 4.08
CA GLU A 47 2.46 -6.25 4.40
C GLU A 47 0.96 -5.90 4.38
N ALA A 48 0.59 -4.65 4.11
CA ALA A 48 -0.83 -4.29 3.94
C ALA A 48 -1.46 -5.11 2.81
N SER A 49 -2.74 -5.44 3.01
CA SER A 49 -3.54 -6.18 2.03
C SER A 49 -3.68 -5.40 0.72
N GLN A 50 -3.86 -6.12 -0.39
CA GLN A 50 -4.03 -5.50 -1.71
C GLN A 50 -5.21 -4.52 -1.76
N PRO A 51 -6.40 -4.80 -1.19
CA PRO A 51 -7.50 -3.84 -1.17
C PRO A 51 -7.15 -2.51 -0.50
N VAL A 52 -6.40 -2.56 0.61
CA VAL A 52 -5.93 -1.35 1.31
C VAL A 52 -5.00 -0.53 0.40
N LYS A 53 -4.02 -1.19 -0.24
CA LYS A 53 -3.08 -0.53 -1.15
C LYS A 53 -3.78 0.10 -2.36
N VAL A 54 -4.79 -0.57 -2.91
CA VAL A 54 -5.58 -0.05 -4.03
C VAL A 54 -6.38 1.18 -3.59
N ALA A 55 -7.07 1.14 -2.44
CA ALA A 55 -7.83 2.28 -1.94
C ALA A 55 -6.92 3.50 -1.67
N GLN A 56 -5.75 3.28 -1.06
CA GLN A 56 -4.78 4.36 -0.82
C GLN A 56 -4.22 4.91 -2.14
N ARG A 57 -4.02 4.07 -3.16
CA ARG A 57 -3.63 4.55 -4.49
C ARG A 57 -4.72 5.39 -5.15
N GLN A 58 -5.99 5.00 -5.03
CA GLN A 58 -7.12 5.81 -5.52
C GLN A 58 -7.16 7.19 -4.87
N VAL A 59 -6.93 7.28 -3.56
CA VAL A 59 -6.80 8.56 -2.84
C VAL A 59 -5.63 9.39 -3.35
N ALA A 60 -4.50 8.74 -3.68
CA ALA A 60 -3.37 9.43 -4.25
C ALA A 60 -3.74 9.99 -5.63
N GLU A 61 -4.28 9.18 -6.51
CA GLU A 61 -4.55 9.53 -7.91
C GLU A 61 -5.75 10.47 -8.11
N TYR A 62 -6.59 10.63 -7.08
CA TYR A 62 -7.79 11.45 -7.17
C TYR A 62 -7.48 12.93 -7.43
N ASP A 63 -8.09 13.45 -8.49
CA ASP A 63 -7.97 14.84 -8.94
C ASP A 63 -9.28 15.58 -8.66
N VAL A 64 -9.35 16.26 -7.51
CA VAL A 64 -10.56 16.97 -7.07
C VAL A 64 -10.94 18.13 -8.00
N LYS A 65 -9.97 18.72 -8.72
CA LYS A 65 -10.20 19.82 -9.67
C LYS A 65 -10.98 19.37 -10.91
N LYS A 66 -11.11 18.06 -11.13
CA LYS A 66 -11.90 17.47 -12.22
C LYS A 66 -13.24 16.92 -11.75
N ALA A 67 -13.56 17.06 -10.46
CA ALA A 67 -14.83 16.60 -9.94
C ALA A 67 -15.95 17.56 -10.36
N GLU A 68 -17.14 17.03 -10.64
CA GLU A 68 -18.30 17.83 -11.03
C GLU A 68 -18.76 18.81 -9.93
N PHE A 69 -18.44 18.51 -8.67
CA PHE A 69 -18.75 19.34 -7.51
C PHE A 69 -17.65 20.36 -7.16
N TYR A 70 -16.63 20.50 -8.01
CA TYR A 70 -15.54 21.45 -7.77
C TYR A 70 -16.02 22.89 -8.00
N GLU A 71 -15.85 23.74 -6.99
CA GLU A 71 -16.11 25.18 -7.02
C GLU A 71 -14.91 25.91 -6.39
N ASP A 72 -14.38 26.93 -7.06
CA ASP A 72 -13.10 27.56 -6.68
C ASP A 72 -13.18 28.40 -5.39
N ASP A 73 -14.37 28.55 -4.79
CA ASP A 73 -14.65 29.28 -3.57
C ASP A 73 -14.62 28.42 -2.29
N TYR A 74 -14.49 27.10 -2.39
CA TYR A 74 -14.36 26.22 -1.22
C TYR A 74 -12.93 26.14 -0.68
N ASP A 75 -12.78 26.37 0.63
CA ASP A 75 -11.51 26.25 1.37
C ASP A 75 -10.91 24.83 1.34
N GLY A 76 -11.74 23.81 1.13
CA GLY A 76 -11.27 22.44 1.02
C GLY A 76 -12.39 21.43 0.79
N TYR A 77 -11.99 20.24 0.37
CA TYR A 77 -12.88 19.19 -0.11
C TYR A 77 -12.74 17.92 0.72
N PHE A 78 -13.87 17.31 1.05
CA PHE A 78 -13.94 16.05 1.75
C PHE A 78 -14.41 14.96 0.80
N VAL A 79 -13.53 13.99 0.53
CA VAL A 79 -13.82 12.91 -0.41
C VAL A 79 -13.74 11.59 0.33
N SER A 80 -14.82 10.82 0.28
CA SER A 80 -14.90 9.49 0.90
C SER A 80 -14.71 8.40 -0.15
N PHE A 81 -13.76 7.51 0.10
CA PHE A 81 -13.49 6.33 -0.71
C PHE A 81 -13.93 5.09 0.06
N TYR A 82 -14.60 4.16 -0.61
CA TYR A 82 -15.18 2.97 -0.01
C TYR A 82 -14.70 1.72 -0.72
N ILE A 83 -14.31 0.73 0.06
CA ILE A 83 -14.06 -0.65 -0.35
C ILE A 83 -14.82 -1.58 0.60
N PRO A 84 -15.05 -2.86 0.24
CA PRO A 84 -15.74 -3.81 1.14
C PRO A 84 -15.09 -3.89 2.54
N GLU A 85 -13.77 -3.80 2.61
CA GLU A 85 -13.00 -3.91 3.84
C GLU A 85 -12.94 -2.60 4.64
N GLY A 86 -13.35 -1.45 4.09
CA GLY A 86 -13.11 -0.19 4.78
C GLY A 86 -13.41 1.08 4.01
N LYS A 87 -13.03 2.20 4.62
CA LYS A 87 -13.20 3.54 4.03
C LYS A 87 -12.04 4.46 4.34
N ILE A 88 -11.81 5.41 3.45
CA ILE A 88 -10.86 6.50 3.60
C ILE A 88 -11.62 7.82 3.45
N LEU A 89 -11.55 8.69 4.46
CA LEU A 89 -11.98 10.08 4.36
C LEU A 89 -10.73 10.93 4.11
N ALA A 90 -10.65 11.55 2.95
CA ALA A 90 -9.52 12.39 2.56
C ALA A 90 -9.94 13.86 2.49
N THR A 91 -9.07 14.74 2.95
CA THR A 91 -9.25 16.20 2.87
C THR A 91 -8.25 16.80 1.91
N TYR A 92 -8.75 17.51 0.91
CA TYR A 92 -7.98 18.23 -0.10
C TYR A 92 -8.13 19.74 0.12
N ASP A 93 -7.11 20.54 -0.18
CA ASP A 93 -7.28 21.99 -0.29
C ASP A 93 -7.88 22.39 -1.65
N GLN A 94 -8.16 23.68 -1.83
CA GLN A 94 -8.62 24.28 -3.08
C GLN A 94 -7.72 23.95 -4.29
N ASP A 95 -6.43 23.76 -4.04
CA ASP A 95 -5.44 23.43 -5.05
C ASP A 95 -5.39 21.94 -5.41
N GLY A 96 -6.15 21.13 -4.68
CA GLY A 96 -6.20 19.69 -4.80
C GLY A 96 -5.08 18.96 -4.06
N LYS A 97 -4.26 19.63 -3.24
CA LYS A 97 -3.22 18.99 -2.41
C LYS A 97 -3.84 18.18 -1.27
N LEU A 98 -3.20 17.07 -0.87
CA LEU A 98 -3.71 16.22 0.22
C LEU A 98 -3.27 16.80 1.54
N LEU A 99 -4.22 17.16 2.38
CA LEU A 99 -3.92 17.67 3.70
C LEU A 99 -3.88 16.54 4.74
N ARG A 100 -4.87 15.65 4.71
CA ARG A 100 -5.03 14.58 5.72
C ARG A 100 -5.93 13.46 5.24
N THR A 101 -5.76 12.28 5.85
CA THR A 101 -6.68 11.15 5.72
C THR A 101 -7.05 10.58 7.08
N ALA A 102 -8.28 10.08 7.18
CA ALA A 102 -8.73 9.20 8.26
C ALA A 102 -9.22 7.90 7.64
N GLU A 103 -8.50 6.81 7.89
CA GLU A 103 -8.69 5.52 7.24
C GLU A 103 -9.06 4.46 8.26
N LYS A 104 -10.03 3.62 7.90
CA LYS A 104 -10.48 2.51 8.74
C LYS A 104 -10.77 1.30 7.88
N PHE A 105 -10.02 0.24 8.13
CA PHE A 105 -10.19 -1.06 7.50
C PHE A 105 -10.50 -2.11 8.56
N LYS A 106 -11.31 -3.11 8.21
CA LYS A 106 -11.73 -4.20 9.08
C LYS A 106 -11.29 -5.53 8.48
N ASN A 107 -10.83 -6.42 9.36
CA ASN A 107 -10.48 -7.81 9.02
C ASN A 107 -9.48 -7.89 7.86
N VAL A 108 -8.50 -6.99 7.84
CA VAL A 108 -7.40 -6.99 6.88
C VAL A 108 -6.20 -7.75 7.42
N MET A 109 -5.21 -8.00 6.58
CA MET A 109 -3.97 -8.66 7.01
C MET A 109 -3.27 -7.80 8.08
N VAL A 110 -3.02 -8.41 9.24
CA VAL A 110 -2.24 -7.81 10.33
C VAL A 110 -0.76 -8.14 10.08
N PRO A 111 0.18 -7.18 10.10
CA PRO A 111 1.59 -7.45 9.84
C PRO A 111 2.22 -8.46 10.79
N SER A 112 3.23 -9.18 10.30
CA SER A 112 4.02 -10.19 11.02
C SER A 112 4.49 -9.69 12.38
N VAL A 113 5.11 -8.52 12.43
CA VAL A 113 5.61 -7.89 13.66
C VAL A 113 4.52 -7.76 14.73
N VAL A 114 3.30 -7.37 14.33
CA VAL A 114 2.17 -7.25 15.25
C VAL A 114 1.66 -8.62 15.68
N ARG A 115 1.53 -9.58 14.75
CA ARG A 115 1.11 -10.95 15.06
C ARG A 115 2.08 -11.62 16.04
N ASP A 116 3.38 -11.44 15.84
CA ASP A 116 4.44 -12.01 16.67
C ASP A 116 4.43 -11.40 18.08
N ALA A 117 4.24 -10.08 18.18
CA ALA A 117 4.09 -9.41 19.46
C ALA A 117 2.87 -9.91 20.26
N VAL A 118 1.74 -10.14 19.58
CA VAL A 118 0.54 -10.72 20.18
C VAL A 118 0.76 -12.16 20.62
N ALA A 119 1.31 -13.01 19.76
CA ALA A 119 1.56 -14.41 20.07
C ALA A 119 2.52 -14.58 21.26
N LYS A 120 3.52 -13.70 21.37
CA LYS A 120 4.46 -13.67 22.50
C LYS A 120 3.80 -13.26 23.82
N ARG A 121 2.92 -12.24 23.79
CA ARG A 121 2.30 -11.70 25.01
C ARG A 121 1.06 -12.48 25.46
N PHE A 122 0.32 -13.05 24.51
CA PHE A 122 -0.93 -13.77 24.74
C PHE A 122 -0.85 -15.17 24.11
N PRO A 123 -0.03 -16.08 24.67
CA PRO A 123 0.11 -17.43 24.14
C PRO A 123 -1.24 -18.15 24.17
N GLN A 124 -1.53 -18.95 23.12
CA GLN A 124 -2.79 -19.68 22.92
C GLN A 124 -4.03 -18.81 22.63
N TRP A 125 -3.89 -17.49 22.48
CA TRP A 125 -4.97 -16.62 22.02
C TRP A 125 -4.91 -16.44 20.50
N GLY A 126 -6.04 -16.62 19.83
CA GLY A 126 -6.18 -16.37 18.38
C GLY A 126 -6.68 -14.95 18.11
N ILE A 127 -6.13 -14.28 17.11
CA ILE A 127 -6.70 -13.02 16.58
C ILE A 127 -7.89 -13.39 15.69
N THR A 128 -9.11 -13.03 16.08
CA THR A 128 -10.33 -13.38 15.33
C THR A 128 -10.92 -12.22 14.54
N GLU A 129 -10.74 -10.99 15.02
CA GLU A 129 -11.12 -9.78 14.30
C GLU A 129 -10.02 -8.73 14.41
N ASN A 130 -9.92 -7.85 13.41
CA ASN A 130 -9.05 -6.69 13.50
C ASN A 130 -9.68 -5.44 12.89
N VAL A 131 -9.23 -4.29 13.37
CA VAL A 131 -9.48 -2.99 12.77
C VAL A 131 -8.13 -2.29 12.61
N TYR A 132 -7.76 -2.02 11.36
CA TYR A 132 -6.59 -1.24 11.01
C TYR A 132 -6.99 0.22 10.80
N LEU A 133 -6.36 1.12 11.55
CA LEU A 133 -6.59 2.56 11.49
C LEU A 133 -5.33 3.25 10.99
N VAL A 134 -5.48 4.13 10.00
CA VAL A 134 -4.40 4.99 9.52
C VAL A 134 -4.88 6.43 9.57
N ASN A 135 -4.09 7.32 10.15
CA ASN A 135 -4.32 8.75 10.02
C ASN A 135 -3.08 9.38 9.42
N TYR A 136 -3.24 10.03 8.27
CA TYR A 136 -2.18 10.81 7.63
C TYR A 136 -2.43 12.31 7.83
N ASN A 137 -1.34 13.05 7.98
CA ASN A 137 -1.32 14.50 7.90
C ASN A 137 -0.05 14.93 7.15
N ASP A 138 -0.17 15.88 6.22
CA ASP A 138 0.95 16.35 5.40
C ASP A 138 2.12 16.91 6.23
N GLY A 139 1.86 17.45 7.42
CA GLY A 139 2.86 18.00 8.33
C GLY A 139 3.51 16.98 9.28
N SER A 140 2.82 15.91 9.65
CA SER A 140 3.28 14.97 10.69
C SER A 140 3.39 13.51 10.26
N GLY A 141 3.13 13.19 8.99
CA GLY A 141 3.22 11.83 8.46
C GLY A 141 2.00 10.99 8.82
N ALA A 142 2.20 9.68 9.00
CA ALA A 142 1.11 8.74 9.27
C ALA A 142 1.25 8.04 10.62
N THR A 143 0.12 7.84 11.30
CA THR A 143 0.00 6.99 12.48
C THR A 143 -0.82 5.75 12.15
N LYS A 144 -0.39 4.59 12.64
CA LYS A 144 -1.00 3.29 12.33
C LYS A 144 -1.34 2.57 13.63
N VAL A 145 -2.60 2.16 13.76
CA VAL A 145 -3.07 1.44 14.95
C VAL A 145 -3.85 0.20 14.55
N TYR A 146 -3.48 -0.92 15.15
CA TYR A 146 -4.17 -2.18 15.02
C TYR A 146 -4.99 -2.43 16.28
N LYS A 147 -6.31 -2.48 16.16
CA LYS A 147 -7.21 -2.93 17.23
C LYS A 147 -7.54 -4.39 16.95
N LEU A 148 -7.24 -5.28 17.88
CA LEU A 148 -7.37 -6.72 17.70
C LEU A 148 -8.34 -7.29 18.72
N LEU A 149 -9.25 -8.16 18.27
CA LEU A 149 -10.02 -9.04 19.14
C LEU A 149 -9.31 -10.37 19.23
N LEU A 150 -8.99 -10.77 20.45
CA LEU A 150 -8.36 -12.04 20.77
C LEU A 150 -9.38 -12.97 21.43
N GLU A 151 -9.34 -14.25 21.06
CA GLU A 151 -10.17 -15.28 21.67
C GLU A 151 -9.33 -16.47 22.16
N ASN A 152 -9.74 -17.04 23.29
CA ASN A 152 -9.21 -18.29 23.84
C ASN A 152 -10.35 -19.05 24.54
N GLY A 153 -10.91 -20.04 23.84
CA GLY A 153 -12.18 -20.64 24.21
C GLY A 153 -13.28 -19.58 24.26
N ASP A 154 -14.04 -19.54 25.36
CA ASP A 154 -15.13 -18.57 25.55
C ASP A 154 -14.66 -17.18 26.00
N LYS A 155 -13.34 -16.98 26.22
CA LYS A 155 -12.80 -15.71 26.68
C LYS A 155 -12.46 -14.80 25.51
N ARG A 156 -12.78 -13.51 25.66
CA ARG A 156 -12.50 -12.46 24.68
C ARG A 156 -11.68 -11.33 25.29
N LEU A 157 -10.70 -10.83 24.56
CA LEU A 157 -9.87 -9.70 24.97
C LEU A 157 -9.65 -8.75 23.79
N LYS A 158 -9.78 -7.44 24.01
CA LYS A 158 -9.42 -6.43 23.01
C LYS A 158 -8.07 -5.83 23.34
N VAL A 159 -7.16 -5.84 22.39
CA VAL A 159 -5.84 -5.21 22.51
C VAL A 159 -5.62 -4.20 21.39
N LYS A 160 -4.70 -3.26 21.61
CA LYS A 160 -4.26 -2.32 20.59
C LYS A 160 -2.75 -2.34 20.48
N THR A 161 -2.26 -2.22 19.26
CA THR A 161 -0.83 -2.05 18.99
C THR A 161 -0.60 -0.96 17.95
N ASN A 162 0.60 -0.40 17.92
CA ASN A 162 1.08 0.35 16.76
C ASN A 162 1.65 -0.60 15.69
N GLU A 163 2.21 -0.04 14.60
CA GLU A 163 2.82 -0.81 13.51
C GLU A 163 4.09 -1.58 13.90
N LYS A 164 4.70 -1.27 15.04
CA LYS A 164 5.89 -1.96 15.57
C LYS A 164 5.54 -3.11 16.51
N GLY A 165 4.25 -3.39 16.71
CA GLY A 165 3.78 -4.40 17.67
C GLY A 165 3.87 -3.96 19.12
N GLU A 166 4.12 -2.68 19.40
CA GLU A 166 4.10 -2.13 20.76
C GLU A 166 2.64 -1.93 21.19
N PHE A 167 2.30 -2.37 22.40
CA PHE A 167 0.93 -2.27 22.93
C PHE A 167 0.62 -0.86 23.44
N LEU A 168 -0.60 -0.38 23.15
CA LEU A 168 -1.11 0.97 23.46
C LEU A 168 -2.20 0.95 24.53
#